data_AF-A0A3A4R991-F1
#
_entry.id   AF-A0A3A4R991-F1
#
_cell.length_a   1.000
_cell.length_b   1.000
_cell.length_c   1.000
_cell.angle_alpha   90.00
_cell.angle_beta   90.00
_cell.angle_gamma   90.00
#
_symmetry.space_group_name_H-M   'P 1'
#
loop_
_entity.id
_entity.type
_entity.pdbx_description
1 polymer ?
#
loop_
_entity_poly.entity_id
_entity_poly.type
_entity_poly.pdbx_seq_one_letter_code
_entity_poly.pdbx_strand_id
1 'polypeptide(L)'
;MATEPESLTSPLLARVREAIAEAGGWLPFDRFMAIALYEPGLGYYAGAAPKFGQMPQGGSDFVTAPELTPLFGRTLARQVAQALAASGTDEVWEFGAGTGALALQVIEALSILGQPLRRYTIVDLSGSLRERQRATLAAHGERVHWADALPEHMEGVVLGNEVLDAMPVQLLVRVRGVWHERGVVWGAPGTLAWADRPTALRPPLEVPGEHDYLTEIHPQAEAFVRTLADRLRRGAAFLLDYGFPEAEYYHPQRAMGTLICHRAHRSDSDPLADVGEKDITAHVNFTGVAMAAQDAGMDVIGYTSQGRFLLNSGLLELAQRADVRQNAMMQKLLNEHEMGELFKVLALAPAGGGAGWVPLGFAVGDRTNRL
;
A
#
# COMPACT_ATOMS: atom_id res chain seq x y z
N MET A 1 37.69 28.77 -22.82
CA MET A 1 36.43 27.99 -22.80
C MET A 1 36.10 27.74 -21.34
N ALA A 2 35.18 28.54 -20.80
CA ALA A 2 34.67 28.33 -19.46
C ALA A 2 33.70 27.14 -19.52
N THR A 3 34.00 26.10 -18.76
CA THR A 3 33.08 25.01 -18.45
C THR A 3 31.88 25.61 -17.73
N GLU A 4 30.70 25.47 -18.32
CA GLU A 4 29.42 25.75 -17.66
C GLU A 4 29.32 24.94 -16.35
N PRO A 5 28.74 25.50 -15.27
CA PRO A 5 28.52 24.74 -14.06
C PRO A 5 27.49 23.63 -14.34
N GLU A 6 27.89 22.37 -14.18
CA GLU A 6 26.98 21.23 -14.14
C GLU A 6 25.84 21.55 -13.15
N SER A 7 24.59 21.44 -13.62
CA SER A 7 23.43 21.68 -12.79
C SER A 7 23.44 20.74 -11.58
N LEU A 8 23.52 21.30 -10.37
CA LEU A 8 23.42 20.60 -9.07
C LEU A 8 22.03 19.95 -8.80
N THR A 9 21.17 19.88 -9.82
CA THR A 9 19.79 19.40 -9.74
C THR A 9 19.73 17.95 -10.24
N SER A 10 19.25 17.02 -9.41
CA SER A 10 19.07 15.63 -9.84
C SER A 10 18.12 15.55 -11.06
N PRO A 11 18.24 14.54 -11.93
CA PRO A 11 17.34 14.39 -13.08
C PRO A 11 15.85 14.35 -12.66
N LEU A 12 15.55 13.74 -11.53
CA LEU A 12 14.19 13.71 -10.97
C LEU A 12 13.72 15.11 -10.55
N LEU A 13 14.57 15.88 -9.88
CA LEU A 13 14.23 17.25 -9.48
C LEU A 13 14.04 18.17 -10.70
N ALA A 14 14.81 17.94 -11.78
CA ALA A 14 14.60 18.62 -13.06
C ALA A 14 13.23 18.26 -13.67
N ARG A 15 12.83 16.98 -13.63
CA ARG A 15 11.51 16.53 -14.08
C ARG A 15 10.36 17.12 -13.26
N VAL A 16 10.50 17.19 -11.94
CA VAL A 16 9.52 17.86 -11.07
C VAL A 16 9.40 19.35 -11.43
N ARG A 17 10.52 20.04 -11.65
CA ARG A 17 10.51 21.46 -12.05
C ARG A 17 9.81 21.68 -13.39
N GLU A 18 10.03 20.81 -14.36
CA GLU A 18 9.34 20.84 -15.64
C GLU A 18 7.82 20.63 -15.44
N ALA A 19 7.42 19.63 -14.67
CA ALA A 19 6.01 19.37 -14.38
C ALA A 19 5.31 20.56 -13.70
N ILE A 20 6.00 21.24 -12.77
CA ILE A 20 5.50 22.48 -12.15
C ILE A 20 5.30 23.58 -13.21
N ALA A 21 6.26 23.76 -14.12
CA ALA A 21 6.17 24.76 -15.18
C ALA A 21 5.03 24.44 -16.16
N GLU A 22 4.89 23.18 -16.59
CA GLU A 22 3.81 22.67 -17.44
C GLU A 22 2.43 22.89 -16.81
N ALA A 23 2.32 22.76 -15.48
CA ALA A 23 1.10 22.99 -14.71
C ALA A 23 0.82 24.48 -14.41
N GLY A 24 1.56 25.41 -15.00
CA GLY A 24 1.36 26.85 -14.78
C GLY A 24 1.91 27.36 -13.45
N GLY A 25 2.97 26.73 -12.96
CA GLY A 25 3.73 27.17 -11.78
C GLY A 25 3.26 26.58 -10.44
N TRP A 26 2.29 25.66 -10.44
CA TRP A 26 1.80 24.97 -9.24
C TRP A 26 1.37 23.56 -9.60
N LEU A 27 1.87 22.58 -8.86
CA LEU A 27 1.58 21.17 -9.08
C LEU A 27 0.81 20.62 -7.87
N PRO A 28 -0.35 19.96 -8.04
CA PRO A 28 -1.04 19.33 -6.92
C PRO A 28 -0.15 18.22 -6.33
N PHE A 29 -0.28 17.98 -5.02
CA PHE A 29 0.65 17.10 -4.30
C PHE A 29 0.59 15.65 -4.79
N ASP A 30 -0.56 15.15 -5.20
CA ASP A 30 -0.72 13.81 -5.79
C ASP A 30 0.16 13.64 -7.05
N ARG A 31 0.23 14.65 -7.91
CA ARG A 31 1.09 14.65 -9.10
C ARG A 31 2.56 14.75 -8.74
N PHE A 32 2.91 15.55 -7.73
CA PHE A 32 4.28 15.58 -7.20
C PHE A 32 4.69 14.21 -6.65
N MET A 33 3.88 13.61 -5.78
CA MET A 33 4.11 12.30 -5.17
C MET A 33 4.21 11.21 -6.23
N ALA A 34 3.37 11.26 -7.27
CA ALA A 34 3.45 10.33 -8.39
C ALA A 34 4.79 10.40 -9.14
N ILE A 35 5.33 11.61 -9.39
CA ILE A 35 6.65 11.78 -10.02
C ILE A 35 7.74 11.29 -9.05
N ALA A 36 7.71 11.74 -7.79
CA ALA A 36 8.71 11.40 -6.78
C ALA A 36 8.84 9.89 -6.58
N LEU A 37 7.72 9.15 -6.63
CA LEU A 37 7.67 7.72 -6.38
C LEU A 37 7.78 6.86 -7.65
N TYR A 38 7.16 7.27 -8.75
CA TYR A 38 6.90 6.38 -9.89
C TYR A 38 7.42 6.88 -11.24
N GLU A 39 8.11 8.03 -11.30
CA GLU A 39 8.70 8.50 -12.56
C GLU A 39 9.61 7.41 -13.16
N PRO A 40 9.37 6.93 -14.40
CA PRO A 40 10.11 5.81 -14.96
C PRO A 40 11.63 6.01 -14.92
N GLY A 41 12.33 5.07 -14.27
CA GLY A 41 13.79 5.09 -14.11
C GLY A 41 14.34 6.10 -13.10
N LEU A 42 13.52 7.01 -12.56
CA LEU A 42 13.97 8.09 -11.67
C LEU A 42 13.30 8.08 -10.29
N GLY A 43 12.00 7.80 -10.23
CA GLY A 43 11.22 7.83 -8.99
C GLY A 43 11.64 6.74 -8.02
N TYR A 44 11.31 6.92 -6.74
CA TYR A 44 11.72 6.04 -5.65
C TYR A 44 11.47 4.56 -5.97
N TYR A 45 10.26 4.17 -6.35
CA TYR A 45 9.92 2.78 -6.71
C TYR A 45 10.39 2.34 -8.10
N ALA A 46 10.77 3.26 -8.99
CA ALA A 46 11.22 2.97 -10.35
C ALA A 46 12.75 3.03 -10.56
N GLY A 47 13.50 3.52 -9.58
CA GLY A 47 14.97 3.53 -9.61
C GLY A 47 15.60 2.17 -9.30
N ALA A 48 16.90 2.03 -9.63
CA ALA A 48 17.66 0.79 -9.46
C ALA A 48 18.23 0.57 -8.05
N ALA A 49 18.09 1.54 -7.14
CA ALA A 49 18.62 1.43 -5.77
C ALA A 49 17.91 0.31 -4.99
N PRO A 50 18.61 -0.44 -4.11
CA PRO A 50 17.97 -1.32 -3.13
C PRO A 50 17.02 -0.50 -2.24
N LYS A 51 15.83 -1.04 -1.93
CA LYS A 51 14.77 -0.36 -1.14
C LYS A 51 14.28 -1.21 0.04
N PHE A 52 14.23 -2.53 -0.15
CA PHE A 52 13.65 -3.48 0.81
C PHE A 52 14.70 -4.41 1.43
N GLY A 53 14.63 -4.55 2.76
CA GLY A 53 15.53 -5.40 3.56
C GLY A 53 15.43 -5.12 5.05
N GLN A 54 16.11 -5.92 5.88
CA GLN A 54 15.94 -5.88 7.35
C GLN A 54 16.86 -4.88 8.06
N MET A 55 17.91 -4.38 7.42
CA MET A 55 18.96 -3.61 8.08
C MET A 55 19.47 -2.47 7.18
N PRO A 56 19.89 -1.31 7.75
CA PRO A 56 20.46 -0.20 6.98
C PRO A 56 21.69 -0.59 6.16
N GLN A 57 22.49 -1.55 6.63
CA GLN A 57 23.67 -2.04 5.90
C GLN A 57 23.32 -2.76 4.59
N GLY A 58 22.07 -3.18 4.41
CA GLY A 58 21.55 -3.75 3.16
C GLY A 58 20.94 -2.72 2.20
N GLY A 59 21.00 -1.42 2.53
CA GLY A 59 20.39 -0.35 1.73
C GLY A 59 18.86 -0.37 1.75
N SER A 60 18.26 -0.81 2.86
CA SER A 60 16.79 -0.85 2.99
C SER A 60 16.27 0.37 3.75
N ASP A 61 15.10 0.87 3.35
CA ASP A 61 14.50 2.04 3.98
C ASP A 61 13.48 1.66 5.07
N PHE A 62 12.79 0.52 4.91
CA PHE A 62 11.85 -0.05 5.89
C PHE A 62 11.75 -1.58 5.77
N VAL A 63 11.14 -2.21 6.78
CA VAL A 63 10.90 -3.67 6.86
C VAL A 63 9.41 -3.96 6.79
N THR A 64 8.97 -4.68 5.76
CA THR A 64 7.58 -5.12 5.58
C THR A 64 7.31 -6.45 6.29
N ALA A 65 6.05 -6.77 6.56
CA ALA A 65 5.67 -8.01 7.25
C ALA A 65 6.24 -9.31 6.64
N PRO A 66 6.24 -9.50 5.29
CA PRO A 66 6.82 -10.68 4.65
C PRO A 66 8.32 -10.84 4.88
N GLU A 67 9.05 -9.74 5.09
CA GLU A 67 10.49 -9.72 5.35
C GLU A 67 10.82 -10.00 6.83
N LEU A 68 9.88 -9.79 7.76
CA LEU A 68 10.11 -10.05 9.19
C LEU A 68 10.18 -11.55 9.52
N THR A 69 9.22 -12.32 9.00
CA THR A 69 9.12 -13.75 9.27
C THR A 69 8.25 -14.46 8.23
N PRO A 70 8.63 -15.68 7.78
CA PRO A 70 7.83 -16.46 6.84
C PRO A 70 6.48 -16.91 7.42
N LEU A 71 6.27 -16.75 8.73
CA LEU A 71 5.00 -17.03 9.37
C LEU A 71 3.87 -16.13 8.84
N PHE A 72 4.18 -14.91 8.39
CA PHE A 72 3.19 -14.01 7.82
C PHE A 72 2.54 -14.59 6.57
N GLY A 73 3.33 -14.87 5.51
CA GLY A 73 2.80 -15.42 4.26
C GLY A 73 2.22 -16.81 4.41
N ARG A 74 2.77 -17.66 5.30
CA ARG A 74 2.19 -18.98 5.62
C ARG A 74 0.82 -18.87 6.28
N THR A 75 0.62 -17.88 7.13
CA THR A 75 -0.68 -17.61 7.76
C THR A 75 -1.67 -17.07 6.74
N LEU A 76 -1.26 -16.09 5.94
CA LEU A 76 -2.08 -15.52 4.87
C LEU A 76 -2.49 -16.61 3.85
N ALA A 77 -1.60 -17.55 3.54
CA ALA A 77 -1.89 -18.67 2.64
C ALA A 77 -3.07 -19.53 3.10
N ARG A 78 -3.35 -19.64 4.40
CA ARG A 78 -4.55 -20.34 4.90
C ARG A 78 -5.84 -19.59 4.54
N GLN A 79 -5.83 -18.26 4.63
CA GLN A 79 -6.94 -17.43 4.18
C GLN A 79 -7.10 -17.49 2.65
N VAL A 80 -5.99 -17.45 1.91
CA VAL A 80 -5.98 -17.57 0.45
C VAL A 80 -6.55 -18.92 0.02
N ALA A 81 -6.11 -20.02 0.64
CA ALA A 81 -6.64 -21.37 0.41
C ALA A 81 -8.16 -21.45 0.57
N GLN A 82 -8.69 -20.87 1.65
CA GLN A 82 -10.13 -20.83 1.89
C GLN A 82 -10.86 -20.05 0.80
N ALA A 83 -10.35 -18.87 0.42
CA ALA A 83 -10.99 -18.02 -0.60
C ALA A 83 -10.98 -18.69 -1.98
N LEU A 84 -9.87 -19.30 -2.38
CA LEU A 84 -9.77 -20.09 -3.62
C LEU A 84 -10.81 -21.22 -3.66
N ALA A 85 -10.91 -21.98 -2.57
CA ALA A 85 -11.89 -23.05 -2.44
C ALA A 85 -13.34 -22.54 -2.49
N ALA A 86 -13.64 -21.44 -1.79
CA ALA A 86 -14.96 -20.84 -1.76
C ALA A 86 -15.39 -20.31 -3.13
N SER A 87 -14.46 -19.75 -3.92
CA SER A 87 -14.74 -19.22 -5.25
C SER A 87 -14.55 -20.21 -6.40
N GLY A 88 -14.02 -21.40 -6.13
CA GLY A 88 -13.67 -22.38 -7.16
C GLY A 88 -12.64 -21.84 -8.16
N THR A 89 -11.62 -21.13 -7.68
CA THR A 89 -10.53 -20.55 -8.48
C THR A 89 -9.18 -21.10 -8.02
N ASP A 90 -8.14 -20.94 -8.84
CA ASP A 90 -6.82 -21.52 -8.61
C ASP A 90 -5.66 -20.56 -8.93
N GLU A 91 -5.93 -19.26 -8.92
CA GLU A 91 -4.99 -18.19 -9.25
C GLU A 91 -4.85 -17.19 -8.12
N VAL A 92 -3.65 -16.62 -8.00
CA VAL A 92 -3.37 -15.48 -7.12
C VAL A 92 -2.81 -14.33 -7.95
N TRP A 93 -3.27 -13.12 -7.64
CA TRP A 93 -2.79 -11.86 -8.20
C TRP A 93 -2.20 -11.02 -7.08
N GLU A 94 -0.92 -10.67 -7.14
CA GLU A 94 -0.28 -9.82 -6.14
C GLU A 94 0.10 -8.48 -6.75
N PHE A 95 -0.44 -7.40 -6.18
CA PHE A 95 -0.02 -6.04 -6.52
C PHE A 95 1.12 -5.65 -5.60
N GLY A 96 2.20 -5.08 -6.16
CA GLY A 96 3.33 -4.59 -5.36
C GLY A 96 4.07 -5.69 -4.59
N ALA A 97 4.47 -6.77 -5.28
CA ALA A 97 5.10 -7.95 -4.66
C ALA A 97 6.47 -7.72 -3.98
N GLY A 98 6.99 -6.48 -3.98
CA GLY A 98 8.27 -6.13 -3.38
C GLY A 98 9.40 -7.02 -3.89
N THR A 99 10.01 -7.77 -2.98
CA THR A 99 11.13 -8.70 -3.25
C THR A 99 10.69 -10.06 -3.81
N GLY A 100 9.38 -10.36 -3.83
CA GLY A 100 8.81 -11.68 -4.09
C GLY A 100 8.72 -12.59 -2.86
N ALA A 101 9.08 -12.10 -1.66
CA ALA A 101 9.06 -12.90 -0.44
C ALA A 101 7.66 -13.40 -0.07
N LEU A 102 6.63 -12.56 -0.19
CA LEU A 102 5.24 -12.96 0.10
C LEU A 102 4.74 -13.99 -0.92
N ALA A 103 4.94 -13.74 -2.21
CA ALA A 103 4.67 -14.71 -3.28
C ALA A 103 5.28 -16.09 -2.99
N LEU A 104 6.57 -16.14 -2.65
CA LEU A 104 7.27 -17.38 -2.33
C LEU A 104 6.58 -18.12 -1.17
N GLN A 105 6.34 -17.41 -0.07
CA GLN A 105 5.72 -17.98 1.12
C GLN A 105 4.30 -18.51 0.84
N VAL A 106 3.49 -17.79 0.05
CA VAL A 106 2.13 -18.20 -0.29
C VAL A 106 2.13 -19.41 -1.22
N ILE A 107 2.95 -19.40 -2.29
CA ILE A 107 3.04 -20.52 -3.24
C ILE A 107 3.46 -21.81 -2.53
N GLU A 108 4.49 -21.76 -1.70
CA GLU A 108 4.98 -22.93 -0.96
C GLU A 108 3.95 -23.42 0.07
N ALA A 109 3.34 -22.51 0.83
CA ALA A 109 2.36 -22.87 1.85
C ALA A 109 1.10 -23.50 1.23
N LEU A 110 0.60 -22.98 0.12
CA LEU A 110 -0.53 -23.56 -0.60
C LEU A 110 -0.22 -24.98 -1.14
N SER A 111 1.00 -25.19 -1.64
CA SER A 111 1.47 -26.52 -2.03
C SER A 111 1.46 -27.51 -0.85
N ILE A 112 1.94 -27.08 0.32
CA ILE A 112 1.94 -27.88 1.56
C ILE A 112 0.51 -28.18 2.04
N LEU A 113 -0.43 -27.26 1.84
CA LEU A 113 -1.86 -27.45 2.15
C LEU A 113 -2.57 -28.37 1.14
N GLY A 114 -1.89 -28.87 0.11
CA GLY A 114 -2.48 -29.71 -0.93
C GLY A 114 -3.36 -28.95 -1.92
N GLN A 115 -3.20 -27.63 -2.02
CA GLN A 115 -3.92 -26.76 -2.95
C GLN A 115 -2.95 -25.98 -3.83
N PRO A 116 -2.14 -26.65 -4.69
CA PRO A 116 -1.17 -25.96 -5.52
C PRO A 116 -1.86 -25.00 -6.50
N LEU A 117 -1.33 -23.79 -6.63
CA LEU A 117 -1.82 -22.80 -7.58
C LEU A 117 -1.52 -23.23 -9.02
N ARG A 118 -2.46 -22.91 -9.91
CA ARG A 118 -2.23 -22.93 -11.35
C ARG A 118 -1.35 -21.76 -11.78
N ARG A 119 -1.57 -20.57 -11.20
CA ARG A 119 -0.90 -19.33 -11.58
C ARG A 119 -0.76 -18.37 -10.40
N TYR A 120 0.41 -17.73 -10.33
CA TYR A 120 0.66 -16.57 -9.46
C TYR A 120 1.11 -15.41 -10.34
N THR A 121 0.29 -14.36 -10.47
CA THR A 121 0.60 -13.20 -11.30
C THR A 121 0.99 -12.01 -10.42
N ILE A 122 2.17 -11.45 -10.64
CA ILE A 122 2.65 -10.21 -10.02
C ILE A 122 2.31 -9.04 -10.93
N VAL A 123 1.71 -8.00 -10.36
CA VAL A 123 1.45 -6.71 -11.01
C VAL A 123 2.35 -5.66 -10.34
N ASP A 124 3.32 -5.16 -11.09
CA ASP A 124 4.30 -4.20 -10.58
C ASP A 124 4.56 -3.11 -11.63
N LEU A 125 4.29 -1.85 -11.25
CA LEU A 125 4.28 -0.70 -12.14
C LEU A 125 5.67 -0.34 -12.67
N SER A 126 6.70 -0.53 -11.86
CA SER A 126 8.00 0.06 -12.14
C SER A 126 8.97 -0.88 -12.85
N GLY A 127 8.69 -2.18 -12.85
CA GLY A 127 9.51 -3.23 -13.45
C GLY A 127 10.89 -3.44 -12.79
N SER A 128 11.37 -2.48 -12.00
CA SER A 128 12.72 -2.48 -11.39
C SER A 128 12.96 -3.66 -10.45
N LEU A 129 11.91 -4.18 -9.82
CA LEU A 129 12.00 -5.31 -8.90
C LEU A 129 11.84 -6.67 -9.58
N ARG A 130 11.49 -6.72 -10.88
CA ARG A 130 11.19 -7.96 -11.59
C ARG A 130 12.36 -8.94 -11.59
N GLU A 131 13.59 -8.45 -11.74
CA GLU A 131 14.78 -9.32 -11.72
C GLU A 131 14.98 -9.95 -10.33
N ARG A 132 14.84 -9.16 -9.27
CA ARG A 132 14.90 -9.65 -7.88
C ARG A 132 13.79 -10.67 -7.60
N GLN A 133 12.55 -10.36 -8.00
CA GLN A 133 11.41 -11.27 -7.86
C GLN A 133 11.63 -12.58 -8.63
N ARG A 134 12.17 -12.52 -9.87
CA ARG A 134 12.52 -13.72 -10.66
C ARG A 134 13.58 -14.57 -9.96
N ALA A 135 14.60 -13.95 -9.37
CA ALA A 135 15.61 -14.67 -8.61
C ALA A 135 15.00 -15.35 -7.37
N THR A 136 14.17 -14.63 -6.60
CA THR A 136 13.47 -15.18 -5.43
C THR A 136 12.55 -16.36 -5.80
N LEU A 137 11.88 -16.28 -6.95
CA LEU A 137 10.83 -17.20 -7.38
C LEU A 137 11.29 -18.24 -8.42
N ALA A 138 12.59 -18.33 -8.69
CA ALA A 138 13.15 -19.16 -9.75
C ALA A 138 12.71 -20.64 -9.67
N ALA A 139 12.59 -21.17 -8.45
CA ALA A 139 12.17 -22.55 -8.19
C ALA A 139 10.70 -22.85 -8.58
N HIS A 140 9.89 -21.81 -8.82
CA HIS A 140 8.48 -21.96 -9.20
C HIS A 140 8.21 -21.77 -10.69
N GLY A 141 9.25 -21.45 -11.49
CA GLY A 141 9.24 -21.51 -12.95
C GLY A 141 8.01 -20.87 -13.60
N GLU A 142 7.37 -21.62 -14.49
CA GLU A 142 6.22 -21.17 -15.29
C GLU A 142 4.94 -20.90 -14.48
N ARG A 143 4.90 -21.17 -13.17
CA ARG A 143 3.74 -20.83 -12.34
C ARG A 143 3.66 -19.32 -12.09
N VAL A 144 4.80 -18.62 -12.12
CA VAL A 144 4.88 -17.20 -11.79
C VAL A 144 4.91 -16.36 -13.07
N HIS A 145 4.02 -15.38 -13.14
CA HIS A 145 3.89 -14.45 -14.25
C HIS A 145 4.01 -13.01 -13.78
N TRP A 146 4.48 -12.14 -14.65
CA TRP A 146 4.50 -10.69 -14.44
C TRP A 146 3.59 -10.05 -15.48
N ALA A 147 2.61 -9.28 -15.03
CA ALA A 147 1.69 -8.59 -15.90
C ALA A 147 2.17 -7.16 -16.16
N ASP A 148 2.25 -6.78 -17.44
CA ASP A 148 2.48 -5.38 -17.86
C ASP A 148 1.18 -4.57 -17.88
N ALA A 149 0.04 -5.25 -18.02
CA ALA A 149 -1.29 -4.67 -17.99
C ALA A 149 -2.28 -5.66 -17.36
N LEU A 150 -3.33 -5.12 -16.74
CA LEU A 150 -4.42 -5.95 -16.22
C LEU A 150 -5.26 -6.51 -17.36
N PRO A 151 -5.64 -7.79 -17.32
CA PRO A 151 -6.59 -8.35 -18.28
C PRO A 151 -7.97 -7.68 -18.11
N GLU A 152 -8.86 -7.87 -19.09
CA GLU A 152 -10.27 -7.41 -18.96
C GLU A 152 -10.97 -8.08 -17.77
N HIS A 153 -10.64 -9.34 -17.48
CA HIS A 153 -11.22 -10.10 -16.39
C HIS A 153 -10.14 -10.82 -15.60
N MET A 154 -10.29 -10.79 -14.28
CA MET A 154 -9.47 -11.50 -13.31
C MET A 154 -10.37 -12.47 -12.55
N GLU A 155 -9.85 -13.67 -12.31
CA GLU A 155 -10.44 -14.67 -11.42
C GLU A 155 -9.34 -15.17 -10.49
N GLY A 156 -9.66 -15.38 -9.22
CA GLY A 156 -8.67 -15.78 -8.22
C GLY A 156 -8.66 -14.89 -6.98
N VAL A 157 -7.61 -15.04 -6.18
CA VAL A 157 -7.43 -14.23 -4.97
C VAL A 157 -6.46 -13.09 -5.26
N VAL A 158 -6.87 -11.85 -5.00
CA VAL A 158 -6.02 -10.66 -5.08
C VAL A 158 -5.38 -10.41 -3.72
N LEU A 159 -4.08 -10.11 -3.71
CA LEU A 159 -3.31 -9.68 -2.55
C LEU A 159 -2.72 -8.29 -2.84
N GLY A 160 -2.84 -7.40 -1.87
CA GLY A 160 -2.08 -6.14 -1.83
C GLY A 160 -1.60 -5.92 -0.40
N ASN A 161 -0.30 -5.98 -0.17
CA ASN A 161 0.32 -5.74 1.13
C ASN A 161 1.16 -4.47 1.05
N GLU A 162 0.79 -3.42 1.79
CA GLU A 162 1.49 -2.13 1.79
C GLU A 162 1.58 -1.56 0.36
N VAL A 163 0.41 -1.40 -0.24
CA VAL A 163 0.25 -0.93 -1.63
C VAL A 163 -0.61 0.33 -1.67
N LEU A 164 -1.59 0.43 -0.78
CA LEU A 164 -2.53 1.55 -0.77
C LEU A 164 -1.88 2.79 -0.18
N ASP A 165 -1.01 2.63 0.84
CA ASP A 165 -0.32 3.72 1.53
C ASP A 165 0.65 4.51 0.62
N ALA A 166 1.23 3.81 -0.35
CA ALA A 166 2.15 4.40 -1.33
C ALA A 166 1.41 5.10 -2.49
N MET A 167 0.07 4.97 -2.59
CA MET A 167 -0.67 5.62 -3.67
C MET A 167 -0.75 7.13 -3.46
N PRO A 168 -0.54 7.94 -4.52
CA PRO A 168 -0.60 9.39 -4.43
C PRO A 168 -1.87 9.95 -3.77
N VAL A 169 -1.66 10.80 -2.76
CA VAL A 169 -2.73 11.48 -2.02
C VAL A 169 -2.80 12.97 -2.38
N GLN A 170 -3.98 13.56 -2.21
CA GLN A 170 -4.15 15.01 -2.28
C GLN A 170 -4.15 15.59 -0.86
N LEU A 171 -3.47 16.71 -0.66
CA LEU A 171 -3.40 17.38 0.63
C LEU A 171 -4.43 18.49 0.72
N LEU A 172 -5.27 18.43 1.74
CA LEU A 172 -6.20 19.50 2.10
C LEU A 172 -5.73 20.17 3.38
N VAL A 173 -5.66 21.50 3.35
CA VAL A 173 -5.34 22.31 4.52
C VAL A 173 -6.45 23.32 4.81
N ARG A 174 -7.00 23.25 6.01
CA ARG A 174 -7.86 24.28 6.56
C ARG A 174 -7.00 25.31 7.26
N VAL A 175 -7.10 26.57 6.82
CA VAL A 175 -6.46 27.72 7.47
C VAL A 175 -7.53 28.75 7.77
N ARG A 176 -7.69 29.12 9.05
CA ARG A 176 -8.72 30.10 9.49
C ARG A 176 -10.12 29.78 8.95
N GLY A 177 -10.52 28.51 9.01
CA GLY A 177 -11.83 28.03 8.55
C GLY A 177 -11.99 27.87 7.03
N VAL A 178 -10.99 28.23 6.23
CA VAL A 178 -11.04 28.08 4.76
C VAL A 178 -10.16 26.92 4.33
N TRP A 179 -10.74 26.01 3.55
CA TRP A 179 -10.03 24.89 2.97
C TRP A 179 -9.29 25.29 1.69
N HIS A 180 -8.06 24.81 1.62
CA HIS A 180 -7.16 24.94 0.49
C HIS A 180 -6.66 23.56 0.10
N GLU A 181 -6.38 23.39 -1.18
CA GLU A 181 -5.56 22.29 -1.67
C GLU A 181 -4.11 22.73 -1.57
N ARG A 182 -3.29 21.88 -0.96
CA ARG A 182 -1.85 22.09 -0.83
C ARG A 182 -1.13 21.41 -1.98
N GLY A 183 -0.39 22.20 -2.74
CA GLY A 183 0.47 21.73 -3.83
C GLY A 183 1.90 22.21 -3.66
N VAL A 184 2.70 21.98 -4.70
CA VAL A 184 4.13 22.23 -4.74
C VAL A 184 4.46 23.25 -5.82
N VAL A 185 5.33 24.20 -5.48
CA VAL A 185 5.84 25.24 -6.38
C VAL A 185 7.36 25.24 -6.39
N TRP A 186 7.94 25.87 -7.40
CA TRP A 186 9.38 26.15 -7.45
C TRP A 186 9.64 27.52 -6.81
N GLY A 187 10.14 27.54 -5.58
CA GLY A 187 10.38 28.74 -4.78
C GLY A 187 11.79 29.32 -4.96
N ALA A 188 12.00 30.55 -4.48
CA ALA A 188 13.34 31.16 -4.35
C ALA A 188 13.99 30.72 -3.02
N PRO A 189 15.27 30.31 -2.97
CA PRO A 189 16.33 30.44 -3.98
C PRO A 189 16.55 29.19 -4.87
N GLY A 190 15.48 28.60 -5.43
CA GLY A 190 15.56 27.46 -6.35
C GLY A 190 15.30 26.11 -5.70
N THR A 191 14.35 26.06 -4.77
CA THR A 191 13.95 24.84 -4.04
C THR A 191 12.45 24.60 -4.15
N LEU A 192 12.00 23.38 -3.91
CA LEU A 192 10.57 23.08 -3.79
C LEU A 192 10.01 23.77 -2.54
N ALA A 193 8.76 24.22 -2.64
CA ALA A 193 8.03 24.82 -1.52
C ALA A 193 6.54 24.49 -1.59
N TRP A 194 5.89 24.48 -0.44
CA TRP A 194 4.44 24.37 -0.35
C TRP A 194 3.73 25.64 -0.84
N ALA A 195 2.60 25.46 -1.51
CA ALA A 195 1.68 26.55 -1.81
C ALA A 195 0.23 26.08 -1.78
N ASP A 196 -0.60 26.84 -1.09
CA ASP A 196 -1.99 26.51 -0.84
C ASP A 196 -2.91 27.32 -1.78
N ARG A 197 -3.90 26.66 -2.40
CA ARG A 197 -4.92 27.30 -3.25
C ARG A 197 -6.33 27.03 -2.71
N PRO A 198 -7.23 28.02 -2.61
CA PRO A 198 -8.59 27.78 -2.15
C PRO A 198 -9.27 26.68 -2.94
N THR A 199 -9.98 25.78 -2.26
CA THR A 199 -10.62 24.63 -2.90
C THR A 199 -12.02 24.35 -2.36
N ALA A 200 -12.85 23.72 -3.19
CA ALA A 200 -14.14 23.16 -2.79
C ALA A 200 -14.01 21.73 -2.22
N LEU A 201 -12.86 21.07 -2.40
CA LEU A 201 -12.60 19.73 -1.87
C LEU A 201 -12.67 19.71 -0.35
N ARG A 202 -13.20 18.62 0.21
CA ARG A 202 -13.36 18.42 1.64
C ARG A 202 -12.97 16.99 2.00
N PRO A 203 -12.50 16.73 3.24
CA PRO A 203 -12.53 15.38 3.77
C PRO A 203 -13.97 14.84 3.75
N PRO A 204 -14.17 13.52 3.60
CA PRO A 204 -15.49 12.89 3.56
C PRO A 204 -16.27 13.08 4.87
N LEU A 205 -15.56 13.25 5.99
CA LEU A 205 -16.13 13.61 7.28
C LEU A 205 -15.82 15.07 7.62
N GLU A 206 -16.82 15.80 8.13
CA GLU A 206 -16.60 17.14 8.64
C GLU A 206 -15.69 17.11 9.87
N VAL A 207 -14.60 17.86 9.82
CA VAL A 207 -13.64 17.98 10.92
C VAL A 207 -14.10 19.10 11.86
N PRO A 208 -14.58 18.81 13.08
CA PRO A 208 -15.10 19.84 13.98
C PRO A 208 -14.00 20.79 14.48
N GLY A 209 -14.41 22.00 14.87
CA GLY A 209 -13.55 23.04 15.41
C GLY A 209 -13.01 24.01 14.35
N GLU A 210 -12.33 25.07 14.80
CA GLU A 210 -11.84 26.16 13.94
C GLU A 210 -10.31 26.15 13.76
N HIS A 211 -9.63 25.17 14.35
CA HIS A 211 -8.18 25.06 14.27
C HIS A 211 -7.71 24.69 12.86
N ASP A 212 -6.49 25.12 12.55
CA ASP A 212 -5.83 24.76 11.30
C ASP A 212 -5.62 23.24 11.26
N TYR A 213 -5.89 22.64 10.10
CA TYR A 213 -5.97 21.19 9.96
C TYR A 213 -5.39 20.78 8.62
N LEU A 214 -4.43 19.86 8.61
CA LEU A 214 -3.87 19.23 7.42
C LEU A 214 -4.33 17.77 7.37
N THR A 215 -4.72 17.29 6.20
CA THR A 215 -5.07 15.89 5.98
C THR A 215 -4.98 15.49 4.52
N GLU A 216 -5.09 14.19 4.29
CA GLU A 216 -5.05 13.53 3.01
C GLU A 216 -6.46 13.08 2.57
N ILE A 217 -6.74 13.20 1.27
CA ILE A 217 -7.81 12.44 0.60
C ILE A 217 -7.18 11.49 -0.43
N HIS A 218 -7.85 10.38 -0.73
CA HIS A 218 -7.22 9.20 -1.35
C HIS A 218 -7.82 8.80 -2.71
N PRO A 219 -7.99 9.74 -3.66
CA PRO A 219 -8.70 9.46 -4.91
C PRO A 219 -8.02 8.35 -5.73
N GLN A 220 -6.70 8.22 -5.65
CA GLN A 220 -5.95 7.18 -6.37
C GLN A 220 -6.18 5.77 -5.78
N ALA A 221 -6.18 5.64 -4.45
CA ALA A 221 -6.48 4.36 -3.78
C ALA A 221 -7.91 3.92 -4.06
N GLU A 222 -8.87 4.85 -4.02
CA GLU A 222 -10.25 4.56 -4.40
C GLU A 222 -10.37 4.18 -5.88
N ALA A 223 -9.63 4.84 -6.78
CA ALA A 223 -9.63 4.51 -8.21
C ALA A 223 -9.03 3.12 -8.48
N PHE A 224 -7.99 2.74 -7.73
CA PHE A 224 -7.44 1.38 -7.77
C PHE A 224 -8.50 0.35 -7.36
N VAL A 225 -9.23 0.60 -6.28
CA VAL A 225 -10.30 -0.32 -5.81
C VAL A 225 -11.43 -0.40 -6.83
N ARG A 226 -11.85 0.72 -7.43
CA ARG A 226 -12.82 0.73 -8.53
C ARG A 226 -12.34 -0.08 -9.74
N THR A 227 -11.03 -0.04 -10.02
CA THR A 227 -10.42 -0.87 -11.07
C THR A 227 -10.46 -2.35 -10.69
N LEU A 228 -10.16 -2.71 -9.43
CA LEU A 228 -10.30 -4.09 -8.97
C LEU A 228 -11.75 -4.59 -9.09
N ALA A 229 -12.74 -3.75 -8.73
CA ALA A 229 -14.15 -4.07 -8.87
C ALA A 229 -14.57 -4.33 -10.31
N ASP A 230 -14.06 -3.55 -11.26
CA ASP A 230 -14.30 -3.74 -12.69
C ASP A 230 -13.69 -5.06 -13.22
N ARG A 231 -12.49 -5.42 -12.75
CA ARG A 231 -11.72 -6.54 -13.29
C ARG A 231 -11.98 -7.87 -12.59
N LEU A 232 -12.14 -7.89 -11.27
CA LEU A 232 -12.30 -9.14 -10.51
C LEU A 232 -13.73 -9.68 -10.64
N ARG A 233 -13.90 -10.78 -11.38
CA ARG A 233 -15.21 -11.39 -11.66
C ARG A 233 -15.58 -12.52 -10.70
N ARG A 234 -14.58 -13.25 -10.20
CA ARG A 234 -14.78 -14.35 -9.25
C ARG A 234 -13.58 -14.48 -8.34
N GLY A 235 -13.80 -14.56 -7.03
CA GLY A 235 -12.72 -14.64 -6.05
C GLY A 235 -12.90 -13.67 -4.90
N ALA A 236 -11.77 -13.25 -4.31
CA ALA A 236 -11.72 -12.28 -3.22
C ALA A 236 -10.43 -11.45 -3.31
N ALA A 237 -10.42 -10.26 -2.72
CA ALA A 237 -9.23 -9.43 -2.56
C ALA A 237 -8.94 -9.23 -1.07
N PHE A 238 -7.67 -9.34 -0.67
CA PHE A 238 -7.20 -9.03 0.67
C PHE A 238 -6.18 -7.89 0.58
N LEU A 239 -6.53 -6.76 1.18
CA LEU A 239 -5.73 -5.54 1.21
C LEU A 239 -5.25 -5.34 2.65
N LEU A 240 -3.93 -5.38 2.85
CA LEU A 240 -3.26 -5.31 4.15
C LEU A 240 -2.43 -4.04 4.19
N ASP A 241 -2.77 -3.13 5.10
CA ASP A 241 -2.13 -1.83 5.15
C ASP A 241 -2.33 -1.14 6.51
N TYR A 242 -1.56 -0.09 6.79
CA TYR A 242 -1.70 0.71 8.02
C TYR A 242 -2.65 1.89 7.81
N GLY A 243 -3.62 2.01 8.73
CA GLY A 243 -4.63 3.05 8.62
C GLY A 243 -5.84 2.83 9.50
N PHE A 244 -6.89 3.60 9.19
CA PHE A 244 -8.02 3.81 10.08
C PHE A 244 -9.35 3.93 9.32
N PRO A 245 -10.50 3.67 9.98
CA PRO A 245 -11.79 4.17 9.53
C PRO A 245 -11.86 5.71 9.62
N GLU A 246 -12.79 6.32 8.91
CA GLU A 246 -12.91 7.78 8.78
C GLU A 246 -12.98 8.53 10.11
N ALA A 247 -13.71 8.00 11.09
CA ALA A 247 -13.84 8.62 12.41
C ALA A 247 -12.50 8.75 13.17
N GLU A 248 -11.56 7.85 12.92
CA GLU A 248 -10.21 7.85 13.51
C GLU A 248 -9.19 8.54 12.60
N TYR A 249 -9.38 8.48 11.28
CA TYR A 249 -8.56 9.14 10.28
C TYR A 249 -8.71 10.66 10.37
N TYR A 250 -9.94 11.16 10.32
CA TYR A 250 -10.26 12.59 10.35
C TYR A 250 -10.56 13.10 11.77
N HIS A 251 -10.05 12.38 12.79
CA HIS A 251 -10.22 12.76 14.18
C HIS A 251 -9.62 14.16 14.44
N PRO A 252 -10.25 15.05 15.23
CA PRO A 252 -9.79 16.44 15.41
C PRO A 252 -8.37 16.59 15.94
N GLN A 253 -7.87 15.61 16.69
CA GLN A 253 -6.50 15.62 17.20
C GLN A 253 -5.44 15.24 16.15
N ARG A 254 -5.85 14.70 14.99
CA ARG A 254 -4.96 14.37 13.88
C ARG A 254 -4.81 15.54 12.92
N ALA A 255 -4.60 16.73 13.46
CA ALA A 255 -4.55 17.98 12.69
C ALA A 255 -3.30 18.13 11.80
N MET A 256 -2.36 17.19 11.85
CA MET A 256 -1.15 17.16 11.01
C MET A 256 -1.21 16.08 9.93
N GLY A 257 -2.34 15.38 9.78
CA GLY A 257 -2.48 14.30 8.82
C GLY A 257 -1.69 13.05 9.21
N THR A 258 -1.31 12.26 8.20
CA THR A 258 -0.57 11.01 8.34
C THR A 258 0.61 10.87 7.39
N LEU A 259 0.82 11.87 6.51
CA LEU A 259 1.94 11.87 5.57
C LEU A 259 3.27 11.71 6.30
N ILE A 260 4.05 10.72 5.87
CA ILE A 260 5.36 10.42 6.45
C ILE A 260 6.33 9.97 5.35
N CYS A 261 7.61 10.26 5.55
CA CYS A 261 8.67 9.87 4.63
C CYS A 261 9.62 8.90 5.32
N HIS A 262 10.08 7.87 4.59
CA HIS A 262 10.99 6.86 5.12
C HIS A 262 12.26 6.76 4.29
N ARG A 263 13.42 6.79 4.97
CA ARG A 263 14.74 6.59 4.35
C ARG A 263 15.74 6.04 5.37
N ALA A 264 16.42 4.97 5.02
CA ALA A 264 17.44 4.29 5.82
C ALA A 264 17.00 4.05 7.28
N HIS A 265 15.78 3.56 7.49
CA HIS A 265 15.15 3.32 8.81
C HIS A 265 14.97 4.59 9.66
N ARG A 266 14.96 5.76 9.02
CA ARG A 266 14.59 7.05 9.63
C ARG A 266 13.30 7.55 9.01
N SER A 267 12.52 8.26 9.82
CA SER A 267 11.27 8.85 9.38
C SER A 267 11.29 10.36 9.60
N ASP A 268 10.75 11.10 8.64
CA ASP A 268 10.52 12.53 8.75
C ASP A 268 9.22 12.93 8.04
N SER A 269 8.89 14.22 8.04
CA SER A 269 7.62 14.75 7.52
C SER A 269 7.79 15.67 6.31
N ASP A 270 8.99 15.72 5.72
CA ASP A 270 9.31 16.61 4.59
C ASP A 270 9.51 15.81 3.28
N PRO A 271 8.44 15.66 2.47
CA PRO A 271 8.51 14.98 1.17
C PRO A 271 9.21 15.81 0.09
N LEU A 272 9.47 17.10 0.34
CA LEU A 272 10.12 17.98 -0.63
C LEU A 272 11.65 17.90 -0.55
N ALA A 273 12.18 17.26 0.49
CA ALA A 273 13.60 16.99 0.70
C ALA A 273 14.00 15.60 0.16
N ASP A 274 15.20 15.51 -0.43
CA ASP A 274 15.77 14.28 -1.01
C ASP A 274 14.80 13.52 -1.94
N VAL A 275 14.11 14.25 -2.82
CA VAL A 275 13.09 13.69 -3.72
C VAL A 275 13.65 12.52 -4.53
N GLY A 276 12.94 11.38 -4.48
CA GLY A 276 13.32 10.11 -5.12
C GLY A 276 14.26 9.23 -4.29
N GLU A 277 14.82 9.75 -3.20
CA GLU A 277 15.68 9.01 -2.28
C GLU A 277 14.95 8.56 -1.01
N LYS A 278 13.69 8.99 -0.85
CA LYS A 278 12.81 8.58 0.25
C LYS A 278 11.53 8.00 -0.30
N ASP A 279 10.97 7.07 0.45
CA ASP A 279 9.57 6.71 0.32
C ASP A 279 8.68 7.82 0.90
N ILE A 280 7.48 7.97 0.35
CA ILE A 280 6.46 8.93 0.80
C ILE A 280 5.18 8.13 0.91
N THR A 281 4.57 8.13 2.09
CA THR A 281 3.34 7.35 2.34
C THR A 281 2.35 8.16 3.15
N ALA A 282 1.08 7.75 3.07
CA ALA A 282 0.03 8.21 3.95
C ALA A 282 -0.74 6.99 4.47
N HIS A 283 -1.29 7.08 5.68
CA HIS A 283 -2.12 5.98 6.17
C HIS A 283 -3.35 5.83 5.27
N VAL A 284 -3.92 4.62 5.26
CA VAL A 284 -5.12 4.31 4.47
C VAL A 284 -6.39 4.76 5.18
N ASN A 285 -7.26 5.48 4.46
CA ASN A 285 -8.67 5.63 4.83
C ASN A 285 -9.45 4.36 4.42
N PHE A 286 -9.64 3.43 5.36
CA PHE A 286 -10.33 2.16 5.09
C PHE A 286 -11.82 2.31 4.83
N THR A 287 -12.47 3.32 5.40
CA THR A 287 -13.89 3.64 5.08
C THR A 287 -14.00 4.04 3.62
N GLY A 288 -13.16 4.98 3.15
CA GLY A 288 -13.15 5.42 1.76
C GLY A 288 -12.87 4.28 0.77
N VAL A 289 -11.91 3.40 1.09
CA VAL A 289 -11.60 2.20 0.29
C VAL A 289 -12.82 1.25 0.24
N ALA A 290 -13.46 0.98 1.38
CA ALA A 290 -14.63 0.11 1.46
C ALA A 290 -15.83 0.69 0.70
N MET A 291 -16.11 1.98 0.86
CA MET A 291 -17.18 2.67 0.13
C MET A 291 -16.92 2.66 -1.38
N ALA A 292 -15.69 2.94 -1.82
CA ALA A 292 -15.33 2.88 -3.24
C ALA A 292 -15.54 1.49 -3.85
N ALA A 293 -15.31 0.42 -3.06
CA ALA A 293 -15.60 -0.96 -3.47
C ALA A 293 -17.11 -1.20 -3.59
N GLN A 294 -17.89 -0.80 -2.58
CA GLN A 294 -19.35 -0.98 -2.55
C GLN A 294 -20.06 -0.21 -3.66
N ASP A 295 -19.67 1.05 -3.88
CA ASP A 295 -20.20 1.89 -4.96
C ASP A 295 -19.89 1.31 -6.34
N ALA A 296 -18.80 0.54 -6.46
CA ALA A 296 -18.43 -0.19 -7.67
C ALA A 296 -19.03 -1.61 -7.75
N GLY A 297 -19.86 -2.02 -6.78
CA GLY A 297 -20.58 -3.30 -6.80
C GLY A 297 -19.82 -4.48 -6.19
N MET A 298 -18.81 -4.25 -5.35
CA MET A 298 -18.18 -5.29 -4.54
C MET A 298 -18.80 -5.38 -3.15
N ASP A 299 -18.75 -6.56 -2.55
CA ASP A 299 -19.07 -6.79 -1.15
C ASP A 299 -17.84 -6.57 -0.27
N VAL A 300 -18.02 -5.89 0.85
CA VAL A 300 -17.04 -5.90 1.96
C VAL A 300 -17.32 -7.13 2.81
N ILE A 301 -16.42 -8.10 2.75
CA ILE A 301 -16.59 -9.42 3.39
C ILE A 301 -15.80 -9.56 4.69
N GLY A 302 -15.06 -8.52 5.08
CA GLY A 302 -14.45 -8.41 6.40
C GLY A 302 -13.50 -7.22 6.54
N TYR A 303 -13.37 -6.71 7.76
CA TYR A 303 -12.41 -5.69 8.13
C TYR A 303 -11.94 -5.90 9.57
N THR A 304 -10.65 -6.01 9.84
CA THR A 304 -10.13 -6.13 11.21
C THR A 304 -8.67 -5.70 11.31
N SER A 305 -8.08 -5.71 12.51
CA SER A 305 -6.65 -5.46 12.70
C SER A 305 -5.80 -6.65 12.28
N GLN A 306 -4.57 -6.41 11.82
CA GLN A 306 -3.65 -7.46 11.37
C GLN A 306 -3.44 -8.53 12.45
N GLY A 307 -3.23 -8.12 13.71
CA GLY A 307 -3.03 -9.05 14.81
C GLY A 307 -4.22 -10.00 14.95
N ARG A 308 -5.45 -9.48 14.86
CA ARG A 308 -6.67 -10.30 14.92
C ARG A 308 -6.78 -11.23 13.72
N PHE A 309 -6.55 -10.71 12.52
CA PHE A 309 -6.59 -11.47 11.27
C PHE A 309 -5.62 -12.66 11.29
N LEU A 310 -4.37 -12.43 11.71
CA LEU A 310 -3.35 -13.47 11.77
C LEU A 310 -3.64 -14.52 12.84
N LEU A 311 -4.11 -14.10 14.02
CA LEU A 311 -4.52 -15.03 15.08
C LEU A 311 -5.66 -15.93 14.62
N ASN A 312 -6.71 -15.35 14.04
CA ASN A 312 -7.86 -16.09 13.53
C ASN A 312 -7.48 -17.05 12.38
N SER A 313 -6.50 -16.67 11.56
CA SER A 313 -5.94 -17.51 10.49
C SER A 313 -4.98 -18.59 11.01
N GLY A 314 -4.78 -18.70 12.33
CA GLY A 314 -4.05 -19.76 12.99
C GLY A 314 -2.53 -19.59 13.03
N LEU A 315 -2.05 -18.35 13.06
CA LEU A 315 -0.63 -18.02 13.23
C LEU A 315 0.01 -18.77 14.41
N LEU A 316 -0.69 -18.89 15.54
CA LEU A 316 -0.16 -19.56 16.75
C LEU A 316 0.14 -21.04 16.51
N GLU A 317 -0.64 -21.73 15.67
CA GLU A 317 -0.39 -23.14 15.32
C GLU A 317 0.89 -23.27 14.48
N LEU A 318 1.10 -22.35 13.53
CA LEU A 318 2.30 -22.32 12.70
C LEU A 318 3.55 -21.99 13.54
N ALA A 319 3.39 -21.12 14.54
CA ALA A 319 4.44 -20.69 15.45
C ALA A 319 4.97 -21.81 16.35
N GLN A 320 4.18 -22.87 16.62
CA GLN A 320 4.62 -24.02 17.43
C GLN A 320 5.85 -24.73 16.84
N ARG A 321 6.04 -24.65 15.52
CA ARG A 321 7.17 -25.25 14.79
C ARG A 321 8.24 -24.23 14.41
N ALA A 322 8.06 -22.97 14.81
CA ALA A 322 8.96 -21.88 14.46
C ALA A 322 10.14 -21.82 15.44
N ASP A 323 11.28 -21.34 14.95
CA ASP A 323 12.44 -21.09 15.79
C ASP A 323 12.24 -19.83 16.69
N VAL A 324 13.16 -19.62 17.62
CA VAL A 324 13.11 -18.49 18.57
C VAL A 324 13.12 -17.14 17.86
N ARG A 325 13.85 -17.00 16.75
CA ARG A 325 13.94 -15.75 15.99
C ARG A 325 12.62 -15.45 15.29
N GLN A 326 12.04 -16.46 14.63
CA GLN A 326 10.74 -16.37 13.99
C GLN A 326 9.64 -16.01 14.99
N ASN A 327 9.68 -16.61 16.18
CA ASN A 327 8.74 -16.30 17.25
C ASN A 327 8.92 -14.87 17.81
N ALA A 328 10.15 -14.37 17.91
CA ALA A 328 10.39 -12.98 18.30
C ALA A 328 9.84 -11.99 17.26
N MET A 329 10.05 -12.25 15.97
CA MET A 329 9.51 -11.41 14.89
C MET A 329 7.99 -11.53 14.76
N MET A 330 7.41 -12.68 15.07
CA MET A 330 5.96 -12.87 15.15
C MET A 330 5.31 -11.90 16.16
N GLN A 331 5.95 -11.61 17.29
CA GLN A 331 5.40 -10.68 18.27
C GLN A 331 5.23 -9.27 17.67
N LYS A 332 6.11 -8.83 16.77
CA LYS A 332 5.96 -7.55 16.06
C LYS A 332 4.71 -7.50 15.17
N LEU A 333 4.35 -8.64 14.56
CA LEU A 333 3.15 -8.76 13.74
C LEU A 333 1.84 -8.65 14.56
N LEU A 334 1.90 -8.99 15.85
CA LEU A 334 0.73 -9.16 16.73
C LEU A 334 0.55 -8.05 17.77
N ASN A 335 1.63 -7.48 18.26
CA ASN A 335 1.57 -6.52 19.36
C ASN A 335 0.94 -5.20 18.91
N GLU A 336 0.06 -4.65 19.74
CA GLU A 336 -0.69 -3.43 19.44
C GLU A 336 0.21 -2.19 19.24
N HIS A 337 1.33 -2.13 19.97
CA HIS A 337 2.33 -1.05 19.87
C HIS A 337 3.30 -1.22 18.67
N GLU A 338 3.16 -2.32 17.94
CA GLU A 338 3.93 -2.61 16.72
C GLU A 338 2.95 -2.61 15.53
N MET A 339 2.86 -3.71 14.78
CA MET A 339 2.00 -3.79 13.60
C MET A 339 0.59 -4.30 13.91
N GLY A 340 0.38 -4.92 15.08
CA GLY A 340 -0.81 -5.72 15.34
C GLY A 340 -2.13 -4.96 15.32
N GLU A 341 -2.11 -3.70 15.75
CA GLU A 341 -3.31 -2.83 15.77
C GLU A 341 -3.28 -1.78 14.67
N LEU A 342 -2.12 -1.17 14.40
CA LEU A 342 -1.99 -0.13 13.37
C LEU A 342 -2.33 -0.67 11.97
N PHE A 343 -1.81 -1.84 11.62
CA PHE A 343 -2.15 -2.52 10.36
C PHE A 343 -3.54 -3.13 10.44
N LYS A 344 -4.27 -3.03 9.34
CA LYS A 344 -5.61 -3.58 9.15
C LYS A 344 -5.60 -4.49 7.92
N VAL A 345 -6.60 -5.37 7.87
CA VAL A 345 -6.90 -6.18 6.71
C VAL A 345 -8.32 -5.87 6.30
N LEU A 346 -8.52 -5.49 5.05
CA LEU A 346 -9.82 -5.36 4.39
C LEU A 346 -9.96 -6.48 3.37
N ALA A 347 -11.08 -7.18 3.42
CA ALA A 347 -11.42 -8.20 2.44
C ALA A 347 -12.63 -7.78 1.61
N LEU A 348 -12.50 -7.91 0.30
CA LEU A 348 -13.52 -7.58 -0.70
C LEU A 348 -13.83 -8.81 -1.54
N ALA A 349 -15.05 -8.92 -2.08
CA ALA A 349 -15.40 -9.90 -3.09
C ALA A 349 -16.33 -9.28 -4.14
N PRO A 350 -16.38 -9.81 -5.38
CA PRO A 350 -17.42 -9.44 -6.32
C PRO A 350 -18.81 -9.69 -5.71
N ALA A 351 -19.84 -8.96 -6.16
CA ALA A 351 -21.21 -9.08 -5.65
C ALA A 351 -21.68 -10.54 -5.48
N GLY A 352 -22.12 -10.90 -4.28
CA GLY A 352 -22.55 -12.24 -3.91
C GLY A 352 -21.41 -13.23 -3.64
N GLY A 353 -20.16 -12.87 -3.91
CA GLY A 353 -18.97 -13.72 -3.73
C GLY A 353 -18.63 -14.00 -2.27
N GLY A 354 -19.13 -13.19 -1.33
CA GLY A 354 -19.07 -13.45 0.11
C GLY A 354 -20.15 -14.39 0.63
N ALA A 355 -21.16 -14.74 -0.17
CA ALA A 355 -22.29 -15.52 0.31
C ALA A 355 -21.88 -16.98 0.62
N GLY A 356 -22.28 -17.48 1.78
CA GLY A 356 -22.11 -18.89 2.15
C GLY A 356 -20.76 -19.25 2.80
N TRP A 357 -19.89 -18.28 3.08
CA TRP A 357 -18.67 -18.50 3.84
C TRP A 357 -18.30 -17.26 4.67
N VAL A 358 -17.53 -17.47 5.75
CA VAL A 358 -16.94 -16.39 6.55
C VAL A 358 -15.43 -16.52 6.42
N PRO A 359 -14.69 -15.49 5.98
CA PRO A 359 -13.26 -15.62 5.84
C PRO A 359 -12.60 -15.81 7.22
N LEU A 360 -11.70 -16.78 7.33
CA LEU A 360 -11.03 -17.19 8.58
C LEU A 360 -10.56 -15.98 9.39
N GLY A 361 -9.87 -15.05 8.75
CA GLY A 361 -9.30 -13.86 9.37
C GLY A 361 -10.31 -12.97 10.10
N PHE A 362 -11.59 -13.04 9.76
CA PHE A 362 -12.64 -12.19 10.32
C PHE A 362 -13.64 -12.96 11.19
N ALA A 363 -13.40 -14.25 11.46
CA ALA A 363 -14.30 -15.09 12.25
C ALA A 363 -14.56 -14.54 13.67
N VAL A 364 -13.59 -13.82 14.26
CA VAL A 364 -13.71 -13.18 15.57
C VAL A 364 -13.14 -11.76 15.52
N GLY A 365 -13.88 -10.79 16.05
CA GLY A 365 -13.41 -9.40 16.13
C GLY A 365 -13.36 -8.71 14.77
N ASP A 366 -14.23 -9.11 13.84
CA ASP A 366 -14.55 -8.30 12.67
C ASP A 366 -15.07 -6.92 13.13
N ARG A 367 -14.67 -5.90 12.40
CA ARG A 367 -14.90 -4.48 12.69
C ARG A 367 -15.57 -3.80 11.50
N THR A 368 -16.18 -4.53 10.57
CA THR A 368 -16.85 -3.93 9.40
C THR A 368 -17.91 -2.90 9.82
N ASN A 369 -18.52 -3.06 11.01
CA ASN A 369 -19.44 -2.09 11.60
C ASN A 369 -18.80 -0.77 12.06
N ARG A 370 -17.47 -0.64 11.99
CA ARG A 370 -16.70 0.57 12.30
C ARG A 370 -16.29 1.34 11.05
N LEU A 371 -16.45 0.75 9.87
CA LEU A 371 -16.18 1.40 8.59
C LEU A 371 -17.23 2.45 8.29
#